data_AF-A0A2W5RTU6-F1
#
_entry.id   AF-A0A2W5RTU6-F1
#
_cell.length_a   1.000
_cell.length_b   1.000
_cell.length_c   1.000
_cell.angle_alpha   90.00
_cell.angle_beta   90.00
_cell.angle_gamma   90.00
#
_symmetry.space_group_name_H-M   'P 1'
#
loop_
_entity.id
_entity.type
_entity.pdbx_description
1 polymer ?
#
loop_
_entity_poly.entity_id
_entity_poly.type
_entity_poly.pdbx_seq_one_letter_code
_entity_poly.pdbx_strand_id
1 'polypeptide(L)'
;MYSYEDRIRAVELYIKLGKRVGPTLRQLGYPTKNSLKGWYSEYQQSLDLPVRYAPRESKFSQAQKAAAIDHYLTHDRCIAVTMRALGYPGR
;
A
#
# COMPACT_ATOMS: atom_id res chain seq x y z
N MET A 1 1.60 14.41 -3.83
CA MET A 1 2.02 13.22 -3.06
C MET A 1 2.91 13.71 -1.92
N TYR A 2 2.58 13.42 -0.65
CA TYR A 2 3.38 13.89 0.49
C TYR A 2 4.57 12.95 0.74
N SER A 3 5.75 13.52 0.99
CA SER A 3 6.95 12.75 1.30
C SER A 3 6.82 12.05 2.65
N TYR A 4 7.63 11.03 2.89
CA TYR A 4 7.61 10.28 4.15
C TYR A 4 7.84 11.19 5.36
N GLU A 5 8.84 12.06 5.24
CA GLU A 5 9.22 13.06 6.25
C GLU A 5 8.05 14.01 6.56
N ASP A 6 7.33 14.47 5.55
CA ASP A 6 6.16 15.35 5.72
C ASP A 6 5.03 14.65 6.51
N ARG A 7 4.86 13.34 6.30
CA ARG A 7 3.82 12.55 7.00
C ARG A 7 4.18 12.34 8.45
N ILE A 8 5.43 11.96 8.76
CA ILE A 8 5.92 11.84 10.14
C ILE A 8 5.77 13.18 10.85
N ARG A 9 6.24 14.26 10.24
CA ARG A 9 6.18 15.60 10.84
C ARG A 9 4.75 16.02 11.15
N ALA A 10 3.79 15.69 10.28
CA ALA A 10 2.38 15.94 10.52
C ALA A 10 1.81 15.09 11.67
N VAL A 11 2.17 13.82 11.77
CA VAL A 11 1.72 12.92 12.83
C VAL A 11 2.31 13.31 14.19
N GLU A 12 3.59 13.63 14.26
CA GLU A 12 4.24 14.11 15.49
C GLU A 12 3.58 15.40 15.99
N LEU A 13 3.32 16.34 15.08
CA LEU A 13 2.68 17.62 15.42
C LEU A 13 1.22 17.40 15.88
N TYR A 14 0.52 16.45 15.26
CA TYR A 14 -0.82 16.03 15.68
C TYR A 14 -0.84 15.41 17.09
N ILE A 15 0.14 14.58 17.43
CA ILE A 15 0.30 14.01 18.77
C ILE A 15 0.63 15.10 19.78
N LYS A 16 1.58 15.99 19.46
CA LYS A 16 2.00 17.11 20.32
C LYS A 16 0.84 18.07 20.64
N LEU A 17 -0.08 18.28 19.70
CA LEU A 17 -1.26 19.13 19.87
C LEU A 17 -2.45 18.40 20.52
N GLY A 18 -2.28 17.18 21.01
CA GLY A 18 -3.34 16.42 21.67
C GLY A 18 -4.43 15.97 20.71
N LYS A 19 -4.06 15.51 19.51
CA LYS A 19 -4.97 14.96 18.49
C LYS A 19 -5.95 15.99 17.89
N ARG A 20 -5.58 17.27 17.92
CA ARG A 20 -6.37 18.37 17.35
C ARG A 20 -5.98 18.61 15.89
N VAL A 21 -6.90 18.29 14.98
CA VAL A 21 -6.68 18.43 13.52
C VAL A 21 -6.54 19.91 13.12
N GLY A 22 -7.41 20.79 13.61
CA GLY A 22 -7.46 22.19 13.20
C GLY A 22 -6.13 22.96 13.34
N PRO A 23 -5.48 22.95 14.52
CA PRO A 23 -4.20 23.63 14.69
C PRO A 23 -3.07 22.97 13.89
N THR A 24 -3.08 21.63 13.73
CA THR A 24 -2.09 20.92 12.89
C THR A 24 -2.14 21.41 11.44
N LEU A 25 -3.34 21.53 10.87
CA LEU A 25 -3.55 22.02 9.51
C LEU A 25 -3.20 23.50 9.36
N ARG A 26 -3.53 24.34 10.35
CA ARG A 26 -3.17 25.77 10.34
C ARG A 26 -1.65 25.99 10.42
N GLN A 27 -0.93 25.12 11.13
CA GLN A 27 0.50 25.25 11.33
C GLN A 27 1.33 24.71 10.16
N LEU A 28 0.90 23.60 9.55
CA LEU A 28 1.63 22.98 8.43
C LEU A 28 1.14 23.46 7.05
N GLY A 29 -0.12 23.89 6.91
CA GLY A 29 -0.72 24.25 5.61
C GLY A 29 -1.06 23.05 4.71
N TYR A 30 -0.67 21.86 5.15
CA TYR A 30 -1.00 20.53 4.64
C TYR A 30 -1.04 19.58 5.86
N PRO A 31 -1.48 18.32 5.81
CA PRO A 31 -2.31 17.63 4.81
C PRO A 31 -3.82 17.86 5.04
N THR A 32 -4.69 17.18 4.28
CA THR A 32 -6.13 17.19 4.57
C THR A 32 -6.47 16.40 5.84
N LYS A 33 -7.62 16.73 6.47
CA LYS A 33 -8.11 16.08 7.70
C LYS A 33 -8.14 14.54 7.62
N ASN A 34 -8.51 14.00 6.46
CA ASN A 34 -8.63 12.55 6.27
C ASN A 34 -7.27 11.87 6.16
N SER A 35 -6.32 12.51 5.46
CA SER A 35 -4.94 12.02 5.37
C SER A 35 -4.28 11.96 6.74
N LEU A 36 -4.43 13.01 7.56
CA LEU A 36 -3.86 13.04 8.91
C LEU A 36 -4.41 11.92 9.81
N LYS A 37 -5.72 11.65 9.72
CA LYS A 37 -6.34 10.53 10.45
C LYS A 37 -5.83 9.18 9.97
N GLY A 38 -5.69 8.98 8.66
CA GLY A 38 -5.13 7.76 8.09
C GLY A 38 -3.71 7.51 8.57
N TRP A 39 -2.85 8.53 8.47
CA TRP A 39 -1.46 8.48 8.92
C TRP A 39 -1.33 8.21 10.42
N TYR A 40 -2.18 8.82 11.25
CA TYR A 40 -2.19 8.54 12.69
C TYR A 40 -2.65 7.11 13.01
N SER A 41 -3.66 6.58 12.29
CA SER A 41 -4.09 5.19 12.46
C SER A 41 -3.02 4.18 12.05
N GLU A 42 -2.34 4.42 10.92
CA GLU A 42 -1.20 3.61 10.46
C GLU A 42 -0.06 3.67 11.48
N TYR A 43 0.30 4.87 11.96
CA TYR A 43 1.32 5.04 13.00
C TYR A 43 0.99 4.27 14.28
N GLN A 44 -0.28 4.22 14.68
CA GLN A 44 -0.71 3.49 15.88
C GLN A 44 -0.69 1.96 15.69
N GLN A 45 -0.83 1.46 14.45
CA GLN A 45 -0.83 0.03 14.15
C GLN A 45 0.58 -0.55 14.00
N SER A 46 1.51 0.19 13.36
CA SER A 46 2.86 -0.31 13.07
C SER A 46 3.95 0.26 13.98
N LEU A 47 3.62 1.19 14.89
CA LEU A 47 4.60 2.07 15.58
C LEU A 47 5.50 2.86 14.62
N ASP A 48 5.20 2.82 13.32
CA ASP A 48 5.90 3.47 12.24
C ASP A 48 4.92 3.72 11.09
N LEU A 49 5.18 4.74 10.28
CA LEU A 49 4.39 4.96 9.07
C LEU A 49 4.94 4.07 7.96
N PRO A 50 4.11 3.28 7.26
CA PRO A 50 4.60 2.54 6.12
C PRO A 50 4.99 3.52 5.01
N VAL A 51 6.26 3.49 4.58
CA VAL A 51 6.82 4.32 3.49
C VAL A 51 6.02 4.16 2.18
N ARG A 52 5.31 3.04 2.02
CA ARG A 52 4.38 2.77 0.92
C ARG A 52 3.16 2.02 1.45
N TYR A 53 2.01 2.24 0.82
CA TYR A 53 0.82 1.41 1.02
C TYR A 53 1.23 -0.06 1.04
N ALA A 54 0.90 -0.78 2.11
CA ALA A 54 1.12 -2.21 2.18
C ALA A 54 0.50 -2.82 0.92
N PRO A 55 1.26 -3.60 0.12
CA PRO A 55 0.70 -4.26 -1.04
C PRO A 55 -0.48 -5.09 -0.57
N ARG A 56 -1.65 -4.89 -1.18
CA ARG A 56 -2.79 -5.78 -0.97
C ARG A 56 -2.29 -7.21 -1.16
N GLU A 57 -2.64 -8.10 -0.22
CA GLU A 57 -2.26 -9.51 -0.33
C GLU A 57 -2.55 -10.02 -1.74
N SER A 58 -1.50 -10.49 -2.41
CA SER A 58 -1.65 -10.94 -3.79
C SER A 58 -2.51 -12.19 -3.81
N LYS A 59 -3.57 -12.18 -4.61
CA LYS A 59 -4.49 -13.33 -4.78
C LYS A 59 -3.78 -14.64 -5.14
N PHE A 60 -2.55 -14.55 -5.64
CA PHE A 60 -1.75 -15.69 -6.07
C PHE A 60 -0.43 -15.74 -5.32
N SER A 61 -0.06 -16.94 -4.88
CA SER A 61 1.20 -17.18 -4.19
C SER A 61 2.40 -17.01 -5.15
N GLN A 62 3.59 -16.87 -4.59
CA GLN A 62 4.82 -16.76 -5.41
C GLN A 62 5.06 -18.04 -6.23
N ALA A 63 4.76 -19.21 -5.67
CA ALA A 63 4.87 -20.49 -6.37
C ALA A 63 3.91 -20.58 -7.57
N GLN A 64 2.68 -20.09 -7.39
CA GLN A 64 1.69 -19.99 -8.47
C GLN A 64 2.18 -19.11 -9.62
N LYS A 65 2.77 -17.94 -9.32
CA LYS A 65 3.36 -17.08 -10.34
C LYS A 65 4.52 -17.75 -11.07
N ALA A 66 5.39 -18.45 -10.34
CA ALA A 66 6.52 -19.17 -10.93
C ALA A 66 6.06 -20.28 -11.88
N ALA A 67 5.08 -21.08 -11.47
CA ALA A 67 4.49 -22.14 -12.31
C ALA A 67 3.85 -21.56 -13.59
N ALA A 68 3.17 -20.41 -13.49
CA ALA A 68 2.61 -19.74 -14.66
C ALA A 68 3.68 -19.24 -15.64
N ILE A 69 4.80 -18.71 -15.12
CA ILE A 69 5.93 -18.26 -15.96
C ILE A 69 6.60 -19.46 -16.64
N ASP A 70 6.85 -20.54 -15.89
CA ASP A 70 7.50 -21.75 -16.41
C ASP A 70 6.66 -22.41 -17.52
N HIS A 71 5.36 -22.58 -17.27
CA HIS A 71 4.43 -23.12 -18.28
C HIS A 71 4.36 -22.22 -19.53
N TYR A 72 4.36 -20.90 -19.36
CA TYR A 72 4.36 -19.97 -20.49
C TYR A 72 5.63 -20.08 -21.35
N LEU A 73 6.80 -20.24 -20.70
CA LEU A 73 8.07 -20.38 -21.41
C LEU A 73 8.18 -21.71 -22.15
N THR A 74 7.60 -22.78 -21.60
CA THR A 74 7.63 -24.13 -22.18
C THR A 74 6.58 -24.36 -23.27
N HIS A 75 5.45 -23.63 -23.24
CA HIS A 75 4.31 -23.85 -24.15
C HIS A 75 4.06 -22.65 -25.07
N ASP A 76 4.93 -22.49 -26.08
CA ASP A 76 4.82 -21.55 -27.21
C ASP A 76 4.48 -20.09 -26.83
N ARG A 77 4.65 -19.70 -25.55
CA ARG A 77 4.28 -18.39 -25.02
C ARG A 77 2.80 -18.06 -25.24
N CYS A 78 1.93 -19.07 -25.14
CA CYS A 78 0.49 -18.87 -25.26
C CYS A 78 -0.18 -18.70 -23.88
N ILE A 79 -0.65 -17.48 -23.61
CA ILE A 79 -1.33 -17.13 -22.35
C ILE A 79 -2.62 -17.95 -22.18
N ALA A 80 -3.39 -18.15 -23.27
CA ALA A 80 -4.64 -18.90 -23.21
C ALA A 80 -4.44 -20.37 -22.81
N VAL A 81 -3.38 -21.01 -23.30
CA VAL A 81 -3.03 -22.39 -22.93
C VAL A 81 -2.59 -22.43 -21.48
N THR A 82 -1.75 -21.48 -21.05
CA THR A 82 -1.27 -21.40 -19.66
C THR A 82 -2.42 -21.19 -18.67
N MET A 83 -3.41 -20.35 -19.00
CA MET A 83 -4.60 -20.14 -18.17
C MET A 83 -5.48 -21.39 -18.08
N ARG A 84 -5.70 -22.09 -19.20
CA ARG A 84 -6.47 -23.35 -19.22
C ARG A 84 -5.78 -24.46 -18.44
N ALA A 85 -4.46 -24.59 -18.60
CA ALA A 85 -3.67 -25.63 -17.95
C ALA A 85 -3.60 -25.44 -16.43
N LEU A 86 -3.48 -24.20 -15.96
CA LEU A 86 -3.32 -23.89 -14.54
C LEU A 86 -4.61 -23.42 -13.85
N GLY A 87 -5.73 -23.36 -14.59
CA GLY A 87 -7.04 -22.98 -14.04
C GLY A 87 -7.12 -21.53 -13.54
N TYR A 88 -6.29 -20.63 -14.07
CA TYR A 88 -6.34 -19.21 -13.67
C TYR A 88 -7.61 -18.56 -14.22
N PRO A 89 -8.28 -17.70 -13.43
CA PRO A 89 -9.43 -16.95 -13.91
C PRO A 89 -9.02 -16.09 -15.11
N GLY A 90 -9.73 -16.28 -16.21
CA GLY A 90 -9.67 -15.40 -17.38
C GLY A 90 -10.25 -14.01 -17.05
N ARG A 91 -9.87 -13.04 -17.86
CA ARG A 91 -10.25 -11.63 -17.72
C ARG A 91 -11.76 -11.41 -17.71
#